data_AF-A0AAD9Z3D5-F1
#
_entry.id   AF-A0AAD9Z3D5-F1
#
_cell.length_a   1.000
_cell.length_b   1.000
_cell.length_c   1.000
_cell.angle_alpha   90.00
_cell.angle_beta   90.00
_cell.angle_gamma   90.00
#
_symmetry.space_group_name_H-M   'P 1'
#
loop_
_entity.id
_entity.type
_entity.pdbx_description
1 polymer ?
#
loop_
_entity_poly.entity_id
_entity_poly.type
_entity_poly.pdbx_seq_one_letter_code
_entity_poly.pdbx_strand_id
1 'polypeptide(L)'
;MSCHQCLDISTTTPDQSRAHTMAASPSRLRSMYRSILRELPTRPLNSPSPIQQRIRTTFASSAEPQQVEEAEQYIQYVKAQRMYATLLERYNPGMGMDEEERVRLTARRVGMDMPEEWYEKKKK
;
A
#
# COMPACT_ATOMS: atom_id res chain seq x y z
N MET A 1 -4.17 -21.75 -53.69
CA MET A 1 -5.43 -21.14 -53.23
C MET A 1 -5.96 -22.04 -52.13
N SER A 2 -5.66 -21.70 -50.88
CA SER A 2 -6.11 -22.47 -49.71
C SER A 2 -6.69 -21.48 -48.70
N CYS A 3 -7.98 -21.68 -48.43
CA CYS A 3 -8.70 -21.17 -47.27
C CYS A 3 -8.12 -21.80 -45.99
N HIS A 4 -8.54 -21.31 -44.82
CA HIS A 4 -8.18 -21.63 -43.42
C HIS A 4 -7.42 -20.44 -42.78
N GLN A 5 -7.85 -19.79 -41.69
CA GLN A 5 -8.70 -20.22 -40.60
C GLN A 5 -9.19 -18.96 -39.86
N CYS A 6 -10.50 -18.81 -39.66
CA CYS A 6 -11.06 -17.99 -38.58
C CYS A 6 -10.69 -18.66 -37.26
N LEU A 7 -10.07 -17.94 -36.34
CA LEU A 7 -9.92 -18.39 -34.96
C LEU A 7 -10.96 -17.65 -34.11
N ASP A 8 -12.09 -18.33 -33.95
CA ASP A 8 -13.08 -18.07 -32.92
C ASP A 8 -12.44 -18.28 -31.55
N ILE A 9 -12.19 -17.19 -30.83
CA ILE A 9 -11.83 -17.26 -29.42
C ILE A 9 -13.15 -17.38 -28.64
N SER A 10 -13.72 -18.57 -28.65
CA SER A 10 -14.74 -19.01 -27.72
C SER A 10 -14.07 -19.25 -26.36
N THR A 11 -14.01 -18.20 -25.53
CA THR A 11 -13.71 -18.39 -24.11
C THR A 11 -14.89 -19.09 -23.45
N THR A 12 -14.73 -20.41 -23.35
CA THR A 12 -15.57 -21.29 -22.57
C THR A 12 -15.78 -20.72 -21.16
N THR A 13 -17.05 -20.55 -20.79
CA THR A 13 -17.48 -20.42 -19.40
C THR A 13 -17.13 -21.70 -18.64
N PRO A 14 -16.52 -21.63 -17.45
CA PRO A 14 -16.80 -22.59 -16.39
C PRO A 14 -18.08 -22.11 -15.69
N ASP A 15 -19.23 -22.73 -15.92
CA ASP A 15 -19.70 -24.02 -15.37
C ASP A 15 -19.67 -24.11 -13.84
N GLN A 16 -20.89 -24.06 -13.29
CA GLN A 16 -21.42 -24.58 -12.04
C GLN A 16 -20.44 -25.02 -10.94
N SER A 17 -20.19 -24.14 -9.96
CA SER A 17 -19.98 -24.59 -8.56
C SER A 17 -20.19 -23.51 -7.49
N ARG A 18 -21.00 -22.46 -7.72
CA ARG A 18 -21.15 -21.35 -6.76
C ARG A 18 -22.39 -21.49 -5.85
N ALA A 19 -22.63 -22.71 -5.36
CA ALA A 19 -23.46 -22.96 -4.19
C ALA A 19 -22.56 -23.39 -3.03
N HIS A 20 -21.72 -22.47 -2.55
CA HIS A 20 -21.05 -22.57 -1.26
C HIS A 20 -21.15 -21.19 -0.61
N THR A 21 -22.32 -20.84 -0.10
CA THR A 21 -22.44 -19.89 1.01
C THR A 21 -21.93 -20.61 2.26
N MET A 22 -20.65 -20.99 2.25
CA MET A 22 -20.01 -21.55 3.42
C MET A 22 -19.69 -20.35 4.31
N ALA A 23 -20.36 -20.27 5.45
CA ALA A 23 -19.91 -19.41 6.54
C ALA A 23 -18.40 -19.61 6.71
N ALA A 24 -17.65 -18.51 6.79
CA ALA A 24 -16.20 -18.60 6.80
C ALA A 24 -15.72 -19.46 7.98
N SER A 25 -14.78 -20.36 7.69
CA SER A 25 -14.22 -21.22 8.72
C SER A 25 -13.55 -20.35 9.81
N PRO A 26 -13.66 -20.74 11.09
CA PRO A 26 -13.10 -19.95 12.19
C PRO A 26 -11.56 -19.84 12.11
N SER A 27 -10.88 -20.78 11.44
CA SER A 27 -9.45 -20.71 11.15
C SER A 27 -9.13 -19.63 10.11
N ARG A 28 -9.91 -19.52 9.03
CA ARG A 28 -9.77 -18.48 7.99
C ARG A 28 -10.00 -17.08 8.56
N LEU A 29 -11.05 -16.90 9.36
CA LEU A 29 -11.31 -15.62 10.04
C LEU A 29 -10.15 -15.21 10.95
N ARG A 30 -9.60 -16.15 11.71
CA ARG A 30 -8.43 -15.91 12.57
C ARG A 30 -7.17 -15.56 11.78
N SER A 31 -6.90 -16.22 10.64
CA SER A 31 -5.74 -15.89 9.82
C SER A 31 -5.86 -14.49 9.22
N MET A 32 -7.04 -14.12 8.73
CA MET A 32 -7.32 -12.79 8.19
C MET A 32 -7.20 -11.69 9.24
N TYR A 33 -7.83 -11.88 10.41
CA TYR A 33 -7.70 -10.97 11.55
C TYR A 33 -6.22 -10.75 11.92
N ARG A 34 -5.43 -11.83 12.01
CA ARG A 34 -4.00 -11.74 12.31
C ARG A 34 -3.20 -11.04 11.21
N SER A 35 -3.54 -11.24 9.93
CA SER A 35 -2.89 -10.48 8.87
C SER A 35 -3.17 -8.99 8.99
N ILE A 36 -4.43 -8.59 9.24
CA ILE A 36 -4.78 -7.16 9.43
C ILE A 36 -4.00 -6.57 10.59
N LEU A 37 -3.92 -7.27 11.73
CA LEU A 37 -3.18 -6.78 12.89
C LEU A 37 -1.67 -6.64 12.67
N ARG A 38 -1.09 -7.45 11.78
CA ARG A 38 0.34 -7.30 11.39
C ARG A 38 0.56 -6.12 10.47
N GLU A 39 -0.46 -5.73 9.69
CA GLU A 39 -0.38 -4.53 8.85
C GLU A 39 -0.60 -3.22 9.62
N LEU A 40 -1.10 -3.27 10.86
CA LEU A 40 -1.20 -2.11 11.74
C LEU A 40 0.11 -1.86 12.51
N PRO A 41 0.42 -0.60 12.86
CA PRO A 41 1.53 -0.30 13.75
C PRO A 41 1.43 -1.07 15.07
N THR A 42 2.53 -1.70 15.51
CA THR A 42 2.58 -2.43 16.77
C THR A 42 2.45 -1.45 17.94
N ARG A 43 1.46 -1.67 18.81
CA ARG A 43 1.21 -0.87 20.01
C ARG A 43 1.44 -1.72 21.27
N PRO A 44 1.89 -1.16 22.41
CA PRO A 44 1.95 -1.89 23.66
C PRO A 44 0.61 -2.53 24.03
N LEU A 45 0.66 -3.78 24.51
CA LEU A 45 -0.52 -4.61 24.82
C LEU A 45 -1.48 -3.99 25.85
N ASN A 46 -0.98 -3.06 26.66
CA ASN A 46 -1.75 -2.41 27.74
C ASN A 46 -2.71 -1.32 27.23
N SER A 47 -2.65 -0.94 25.95
CA SER A 47 -3.58 0.06 25.39
C SER A 47 -3.97 -0.32 23.95
N PRO A 48 -4.90 -1.27 23.75
CA PRO A 48 -5.39 -1.57 22.41
C PRO A 48 -6.03 -0.32 21.80
N SER A 49 -5.86 -0.13 20.48
CA SER A 49 -6.45 1.03 19.82
C SER A 49 -7.96 0.85 19.63
N PRO A 50 -8.75 1.93 19.60
CA PRO A 50 -10.19 1.83 19.34
C PRO A 50 -10.48 1.16 17.98
N ILE A 51 -9.58 1.34 16.99
CA ILE A 51 -9.70 0.66 15.69
C ILE A 51 -9.47 -0.86 15.80
N GLN A 52 -8.52 -1.32 16.62
CA GLN A 52 -8.33 -2.75 16.88
C GLN A 52 -9.56 -3.37 17.56
N GLN A 53 -10.19 -2.63 18.49
CA GLN A 53 -11.43 -3.07 19.12
C GLN A 53 -12.57 -3.17 18.10
N ARG A 54 -12.74 -2.17 17.22
CA ARG A 54 -13.74 -2.20 16.14
C ARG A 54 -13.54 -3.39 15.20
N ILE A 55 -12.30 -3.63 14.77
CA ILE A 55 -11.97 -4.80 13.93
C ILE A 55 -12.28 -6.10 14.70
N ARG A 56 -11.95 -6.18 15.99
CA ARG A 56 -12.28 -7.36 16.79
C ARG A 56 -13.79 -7.59 16.87
N THR A 57 -14.59 -6.54 17.06
CA THR A 57 -16.05 -6.65 17.12
C THR A 57 -16.65 -7.09 15.79
N THR A 58 -16.17 -6.57 14.65
CA THR A 58 -16.71 -6.95 13.33
C THR A 58 -16.44 -8.40 13.00
N PHE A 59 -15.28 -8.95 13.36
CA PHE A 59 -14.98 -10.36 13.18
C PHE A 59 -15.67 -11.27 14.21
N ALA A 60 -16.12 -10.73 15.35
CA ALA A 60 -16.84 -11.49 16.38
C ALA A 60 -18.36 -11.53 16.15
N SER A 61 -18.95 -10.48 15.58
CA SER A 61 -20.34 -10.47 15.13
C SER A 61 -20.45 -11.23 13.81
N SER A 62 -20.71 -12.53 13.87
CA SER A 62 -20.96 -13.47 12.74
C SER A 62 -20.64 -12.90 11.36
N ALA A 63 -19.43 -13.15 10.87
CA ALA A 63 -18.97 -12.60 9.60
C ALA A 63 -19.77 -13.20 8.43
N GLU A 64 -20.67 -12.39 7.88
CA GLU A 64 -21.36 -12.68 6.62
C GLU A 64 -20.33 -12.93 5.50
N PRO A 65 -20.62 -13.81 4.53
CA PRO A 65 -19.69 -14.15 3.46
C PRO A 65 -19.18 -12.91 2.70
N GLN A 66 -20.03 -11.90 2.53
CA GLN A 66 -19.66 -10.62 1.92
C GLN A 66 -18.60 -9.86 2.74
N GLN A 67 -18.73 -9.82 4.07
CA GLN A 67 -17.76 -9.14 4.94
C GLN A 67 -16.39 -9.82 4.89
N VAL A 68 -16.37 -11.13 4.64
CA VAL A 68 -15.13 -11.89 4.49
C VAL A 68 -14.44 -11.51 3.19
N GLU A 69 -15.17 -11.43 2.08
CA GLU A 69 -14.61 -10.96 0.81
C GLU A 69 -14.09 -9.52 0.90
N GLU A 70 -14.86 -8.62 1.53
CA GLU A 70 -14.46 -7.23 1.78
C GLU A 70 -13.18 -7.14 2.64
N ALA A 71 -13.08 -7.97 3.69
CA ALA A 71 -11.89 -8.01 4.53
C ALA A 71 -10.65 -8.51 3.76
N GLU A 72 -10.80 -9.44 2.83
CA GLU A 72 -9.69 -9.88 1.96
C GLU A 72 -9.21 -8.76 1.04
N GLN A 73 -10.13 -8.03 0.41
CA GLN A 73 -9.81 -6.86 -0.40
C GLN A 73 -9.09 -5.79 0.43
N TYR A 74 -9.56 -5.55 1.66
CA TYR A 74 -8.93 -4.59 2.56
C TYR A 74 -7.49 -4.97 2.93
N ILE A 75 -7.23 -6.26 3.21
CA ILE A 75 -5.86 -6.75 3.48
C ILE A 75 -4.94 -6.47 2.29
N GLN A 76 -5.41 -6.71 1.06
CA GLN A 76 -4.63 -6.43 -0.15
C GLN A 76 -4.34 -4.93 -0.29
N TYR A 77 -5.34 -4.08 -0.07
CA TYR A 77 -5.19 -2.63 -0.13
C TYR A 77 -4.16 -2.10 0.88
N VAL A 78 -4.22 -2.54 2.15
CA VAL A 78 -3.27 -2.06 3.17
C VAL A 78 -1.83 -2.49 2.87
N LYS A 79 -1.64 -3.71 2.35
CA LYS A 79 -0.33 -4.19 1.88
C LYS A 79 0.19 -3.34 0.72
N ALA A 80 -0.67 -3.05 -0.26
CA ALA A 80 -0.35 -2.19 -1.39
C ALA A 80 0.03 -0.78 -0.90
N GLN A 81 -0.66 -0.23 0.10
CA GLN A 81 -0.36 1.09 0.65
C GLN A 81 1.02 1.15 1.30
N ARG A 82 1.44 0.12 2.03
CA ARG A 82 2.81 0.02 2.57
C ARG A 82 3.86 -0.05 1.46
N MET A 83 3.61 -0.90 0.47
CA MET A 83 4.50 -1.01 -0.70
C MET A 83 4.62 0.32 -1.42
N TYR A 84 3.50 1.02 -1.63
CA TYR A 84 3.47 2.34 -2.23
C TYR A 84 4.32 3.34 -1.45
N ALA A 85 4.18 3.41 -0.12
CA ALA A 85 5.01 4.28 0.71
C ALA A 85 6.51 3.97 0.56
N THR A 86 6.89 2.68 0.59
CA THR A 86 8.28 2.25 0.37
C THR A 86 8.80 2.62 -1.03
N LEU A 87 7.98 2.48 -2.07
CA LEU A 87 8.36 2.85 -3.44
C LEU A 87 8.53 4.35 -3.56
N LEU A 88 7.65 5.13 -2.93
CA LEU A 88 7.69 6.58 -2.95
C LEU A 88 8.97 7.12 -2.32
N GLU A 89 9.35 6.60 -1.15
CA GLU A 89 10.60 6.94 -0.46
C GLU A 89 11.83 6.61 -1.31
N ARG A 90 11.82 5.49 -2.04
CA ARG A 90 12.95 5.04 -2.85
C ARG A 90 13.14 5.86 -4.12
N TYR A 91 12.06 6.10 -4.85
CA TYR A 91 12.13 6.71 -6.17
C TYR A 91 11.99 8.23 -6.12
N ASN A 92 11.50 8.79 -5.01
CA ASN A 92 11.41 10.22 -4.81
C ASN A 92 12.10 10.67 -3.50
N PRO A 93 13.43 10.50 -3.39
CA PRO A 93 14.18 10.91 -2.20
C PRO A 93 14.18 12.44 -2.00
N GLY A 94 13.87 13.21 -3.04
CA GLY A 94 13.78 14.67 -3.00
C GLY A 94 12.40 15.22 -2.61
N MET A 95 11.44 14.36 -2.28
CA MET A 95 10.07 14.74 -1.89
C MET A 95 10.04 15.79 -0.76
N GLY A 96 10.92 15.65 0.22
CA GLY A 96 10.96 16.50 1.41
C GLY A 96 11.94 17.67 1.32
N MET A 97 12.55 17.91 0.16
CA MET A 97 13.50 19.01 -0.03
C MET A 97 12.80 20.21 -0.68
N ASP A 98 12.84 21.35 0.02
CA ASP A 98 12.39 22.63 -0.50
C ASP A 98 13.22 23.04 -1.73
N GLU A 99 12.64 23.86 -2.60
CA GLU A 99 13.27 24.28 -3.86
C GLU A 99 14.60 25.00 -3.60
N GLU A 100 14.64 25.86 -2.58
CA GLU A 100 15.82 26.63 -2.18
C GLU A 100 16.99 25.72 -1.78
N GLU A 101 16.71 24.66 -1.02
CA GLU A 101 17.73 23.70 -0.60
C GLU A 101 18.26 22.89 -1.79
N ARG A 102 17.37 22.53 -2.73
CA ARG A 102 17.73 21.83 -3.97
C ARG A 102 18.63 22.68 -4.86
N VAL A 103 18.32 23.97 -5.02
CA VAL A 103 19.15 24.93 -5.77
C VAL A 103 20.51 25.07 -5.11
N ARG A 104 20.59 25.20 -3.78
CA ARG A 104 21.84 25.30 -3.03
C ARG A 104 22.73 24.06 -3.20
N LEU A 105 22.17 22.86 -3.06
CA LEU A 105 22.93 21.60 -3.23
C LEU A 105 23.36 21.38 -4.67
N THR A 106 22.56 21.82 -5.65
CA THR A 106 22.94 21.79 -7.07
C THR A 106 24.08 22.77 -7.33
N ALA A 107 23.99 24.00 -6.83
CA ALA A 107 25.05 25.01 -6.92
C ALA A 107 26.38 24.48 -6.34
N ARG A 108 26.34 23.78 -5.19
CA ARG A 108 27.51 23.11 -4.62
C ARG A 108 28.08 22.01 -5.53
N ARG A 109 27.19 21.17 -6.08
CA ARG A 109 27.59 20.05 -6.95
C ARG A 109 28.26 20.53 -8.24
N VAL A 110 27.78 21.64 -8.82
CA VAL A 110 28.31 22.20 -10.06
C VAL A 110 29.44 23.21 -9.83
N GLY A 111 29.83 23.48 -8.58
CA GLY A 111 30.86 24.45 -8.24
C GLY A 111 30.46 25.92 -8.48
N MET A 112 29.15 26.20 -8.49
CA MET A 112 28.57 27.53 -8.66
C MET A 112 28.14 28.17 -7.33
N ASP A 113 28.28 27.45 -6.20
CA ASP A 113 28.11 28.02 -4.86
C ASP A 113 29.31 28.92 -4.56
N MET A 114 29.09 30.24 -4.51
CA MET A 114 30.14 31.22 -4.22
C MET A 114 30.36 31.27 -2.69
N PRO A 115 31.59 31.06 -2.18
CA PRO A 115 31.85 31.12 -0.74
C PRO A 115 31.48 32.49 -0.14
N GLU A 116 30.94 32.50 1.08
CA GLU A 116 30.48 33.71 1.78
C GLU A 116 31.57 34.80 1.87
N GLU A 117 32.84 34.40 1.95
CA GLU A 117 34.02 35.27 1.97
C GLU A 117 34.11 36.23 0.75
N TRP A 118 33.52 35.87 -0.39
CA TRP A 118 33.49 36.71 -1.59
C TRP A 118 32.45 37.83 -1.53
N TYR A 119 31.37 37.64 -0.76
CA TYR A 119 30.34 38.66 -0.58
C TYR A 119 30.79 39.77 0.39
N GLU A 120 31.59 39.42 1.40
CA GLU A 120 32.10 40.39 2.39
C GLU A 120 33.12 41.37 1.80
N LYS A 121 33.90 40.91 0.81
CA LYS A 121 34.95 41.72 0.15
C LYS A 121 34.41 42.88 -0.70
N LYS A 122 33.11 42.91 -1.00
CA LYS A 122 32.44 43.99 -1.76
C LYS A 122 31.93 45.16 -0.90
N LYS A 123 32.02 45.09 0.43
CA LYS A 123 31.80 46.27 1.29
C LYS A 123 33.11 47.05 1.46
N LYS A 124 33.51 47.80 0.44
CA LYS A 124 34.55 48.85 0.54
C LYS A 124 34.24 49.98 -0.42
#